data_AF-A0A4S4EZ39-F1
#
_entry.id   AF-A0A4S4EZ39-F1
#
_cell.length_a   1.000
_cell.length_b   1.000
_cell.length_c   1.000
_cell.angle_alpha   90.00
_cell.angle_beta   90.00
_cell.angle_gamma   90.00
#
_symmetry.space_group_name_H-M   'P 1'
#
loop_
_entity.id
_entity.type
_entity.pdbx_description
1 polymer ?
#
loop_
_entity_poly.entity_id
_entity_poly.type
_entity_poly.pdbx_seq_one_letter_code
_entity_poly.pdbx_strand_id
1 'polypeptide(L)'
;MHLQTFQAKRLPYREAKIFQGHRASISQGSWIGEMQQASDKSVIISEILDPRTKNLLSMSKISDYVLSNELVSMALAMVAEDRQINDVLEELFAEEGNEMHIRRADLYLQDGEELSFYEVLLRARQRREIVIGYRLANAEKAVINPPGKNEKRRWSLEDVFVVIAEKE
;
A
#
# COMPACT_ATOMS: atom_id res chain seq x y z
N MET A 1 -0.89 -20.70 -13.42
CA MET A 1 -1.98 -19.78 -13.79
C MET A 1 -3.33 -20.47 -13.60
N HIS A 2 -3.74 -20.68 -12.34
CA HIS A 2 -4.92 -21.50 -12.01
C HIS A 2 -5.48 -21.16 -10.61
N LEU A 3 -5.79 -19.88 -10.35
CA LEU A 3 -6.38 -19.45 -9.07
C LEU A 3 -7.66 -18.61 -9.18
N GLN A 4 -8.09 -18.20 -10.37
CA GLN A 4 -9.24 -17.30 -10.51
C GLN A 4 -10.61 -17.96 -10.67
N THR A 5 -10.71 -19.29 -10.78
CA THR A 5 -12.02 -19.96 -10.99
C THR A 5 -12.84 -20.20 -9.72
N PHE A 6 -12.31 -19.93 -8.52
CA PHE A 6 -13.00 -20.31 -7.27
C PHE A 6 -13.85 -19.22 -6.61
N GLN A 7 -13.53 -17.93 -6.76
CA GLN A 7 -14.28 -16.87 -6.08
C GLN A 7 -15.58 -16.46 -6.80
N ALA A 8 -15.69 -16.65 -8.12
CA ALA A 8 -16.89 -16.30 -8.88
C ALA A 8 -18.12 -17.18 -8.58
N LYS A 9 -17.97 -18.33 -7.91
CA LYS A 9 -19.05 -19.32 -7.71
C LYS A 9 -19.81 -19.21 -6.37
N ARG A 10 -19.54 -18.20 -5.54
CA ARG A 10 -20.22 -18.04 -4.23
C ARG A 10 -20.87 -16.67 -4.03
N LEU A 11 -21.43 -16.09 -5.10
CA LEU A 11 -22.41 -15.00 -4.97
C LEU A 11 -23.82 -15.59 -4.72
N PRO A 12 -24.59 -15.07 -3.75
CA PRO A 12 -25.90 -15.60 -3.41
C PRO A 12 -26.90 -15.53 -4.56
N TYR A 13 -27.74 -16.56 -4.62
CA TYR A 13 -28.65 -17.05 -5.66
C TYR A 13 -29.70 -16.07 -6.25
N ARG A 14 -29.62 -14.75 -6.03
CA ARG A 14 -30.66 -13.79 -6.45
C ARG A 14 -30.42 -13.08 -7.78
N GLU A 15 -29.24 -13.23 -8.39
CA GLU A 15 -28.91 -12.62 -9.69
C GLU A 15 -28.80 -13.64 -10.85
N ALA A 16 -29.04 -14.93 -10.59
CA ALA A 16 -28.83 -16.02 -11.53
C ALA A 16 -29.78 -16.05 -12.76
N LYS A 17 -30.66 -15.06 -12.95
CA LYS A 17 -31.64 -15.05 -14.04
C LYS A 17 -31.23 -14.28 -15.30
N ILE A 18 -30.05 -13.67 -15.33
CA ILE A 18 -29.59 -12.92 -16.53
C ILE A 18 -28.59 -13.74 -17.37
N PHE A 19 -28.05 -14.85 -16.86
CA PHE A 19 -27.00 -15.65 -17.52
C PHE A 19 -27.50 -16.89 -18.27
N GLN A 20 -28.59 -16.78 -19.04
CA GLN A 20 -28.91 -17.80 -20.05
C GLN A 20 -28.78 -17.21 -21.44
N GLY A 21 -27.65 -17.55 -22.07
CA GLY A 21 -27.36 -17.26 -23.46
C GLY A 21 -26.04 -16.52 -23.57
N HIS A 22 -24.97 -17.27 -23.85
CA HIS A 22 -24.06 -17.09 -24.97
C HIS A 22 -22.75 -17.83 -24.63
N ARG A 23 -22.56 -18.97 -25.31
CA ARG A 23 -21.22 -19.50 -25.58
C ARG A 23 -20.48 -18.43 -26.37
N ALA A 24 -19.46 -17.82 -25.79
CA ALA A 24 -18.55 -16.96 -26.54
C ALA A 24 -17.11 -17.12 -26.04
N SER A 25 -16.26 -17.34 -27.02
CA SER A 25 -14.79 -17.25 -27.04
C SER A 25 -14.16 -16.35 -25.98
N ILE A 26 -13.13 -16.89 -25.32
CA ILE A 26 -12.17 -16.13 -24.51
C ILE A 26 -11.47 -15.14 -25.45
N SER A 27 -11.87 -13.87 -25.41
CA SER A 27 -11.13 -12.77 -26.03
C SER A 27 -10.07 -12.28 -25.04
N GLN A 28 -8.83 -12.20 -25.51
CA GLN A 28 -7.64 -11.83 -24.72
C GLN A 28 -7.62 -10.37 -24.18
N GLY A 29 -8.74 -9.64 -24.21
CA GLY A 29 -8.80 -8.21 -23.90
C GLY A 29 -9.61 -7.81 -22.65
N SER A 30 -10.22 -8.74 -21.91
CA SER A 30 -11.21 -8.43 -20.85
C SER A 30 -10.63 -8.35 -19.43
N TRP A 31 -9.39 -8.78 -19.22
CA TRP A 31 -8.81 -8.87 -17.86
C TRP A 31 -8.60 -7.49 -17.20
N ILE A 32 -8.30 -6.46 -17.99
CA ILE A 32 -8.07 -5.10 -17.49
C ILE A 32 -9.33 -4.51 -16.87
N GLY A 33 -10.47 -4.68 -17.55
CA GLY A 33 -11.77 -4.21 -17.05
C GLY A 33 -12.22 -4.99 -15.81
N GLU A 34 -11.97 -6.30 -15.80
CA GLU A 34 -12.29 -7.18 -14.67
C GLU A 34 -11.45 -6.85 -13.42
N MET A 35 -10.16 -6.57 -13.58
CA MET A 35 -9.31 -6.14 -12.47
C MET A 35 -9.73 -4.77 -11.92
N GLN A 36 -10.09 -3.83 -12.79
CA GLN A 36 -10.56 -2.50 -12.36
C GLN A 36 -11.88 -2.60 -11.58
N GLN A 37 -12.81 -3.47 -12.02
CA GLN A 37 -14.10 -3.63 -11.35
C GLN A 37 -13.99 -4.40 -10.02
N ALA A 38 -13.05 -5.33 -9.91
CA ALA A 38 -12.78 -6.04 -8.66
C ALA A 38 -12.00 -5.18 -7.65
N SER A 39 -11.23 -4.19 -8.12
CA SER A 39 -10.46 -3.31 -7.22
C SER A 39 -11.32 -2.31 -6.45
N ASP A 40 -12.50 -1.95 -6.96
CA ASP A 40 -13.44 -1.04 -6.29
C ASP A 40 -13.92 -1.52 -4.91
N LYS A 41 -13.78 -2.82 -4.61
CA LYS A 41 -14.17 -3.44 -3.32
C LYS A 41 -13.03 -4.11 -2.58
N SER A 42 -11.85 -4.26 -3.20
CA SER A 42 -10.73 -5.01 -2.64
C SER A 42 -9.40 -4.56 -3.22
N VAL A 43 -8.34 -4.52 -2.42
CA VAL A 43 -7.00 -4.28 -2.95
C VAL A 43 -6.52 -5.55 -3.66
N ILE A 44 -6.20 -5.43 -4.94
CA ILE A 44 -5.67 -6.53 -5.77
C ILE A 44 -4.17 -6.32 -5.96
N ILE A 45 -3.36 -7.32 -5.64
CA ILE A 45 -1.91 -7.26 -5.87
C ILE A 45 -1.55 -8.40 -6.82
N SER A 46 -0.87 -8.08 -7.92
CA SER A 46 -0.41 -9.02 -8.93
C SER A 46 1.10 -8.95 -9.08
N GLU A 47 1.75 -10.10 -9.04
CA GLU A 47 3.19 -10.21 -9.26
C GLU A 47 3.49 -10.24 -10.77
N ILE A 48 4.44 -9.41 -11.22
CA ILE A 48 4.95 -9.40 -12.60
C ILE A 48 6.45 -9.69 -12.60
N LEU A 49 6.79 -10.82 -13.22
CA LEU A 49 8.16 -11.32 -13.29
C LEU A 49 8.99 -10.68 -14.43
N ASP A 50 8.34 -10.24 -15.52
CA ASP A 50 8.99 -9.59 -16.66
C ASP A 50 8.95 -8.05 -16.54
N PRO A 51 10.10 -7.37 -16.35
CA PRO A 51 10.17 -5.91 -16.28
C PRO A 51 9.64 -5.20 -17.53
N ARG A 52 9.69 -5.83 -18.70
CA ARG A 52 9.17 -5.25 -19.96
C ARG A 52 7.65 -5.12 -19.92
N THR A 53 6.97 -6.12 -19.37
CA THR A 53 5.51 -6.08 -19.17
C THR A 53 5.12 -4.99 -18.17
N LYS A 54 5.87 -4.82 -17.08
CA LYS A 54 5.66 -3.72 -16.14
C LYS A 54 5.77 -2.35 -16.82
N ASN A 55 6.82 -2.14 -17.62
CA ASN A 55 7.03 -0.87 -18.31
C ASN A 55 5.89 -0.51 -19.26
N LEU A 56 5.32 -1.50 -19.96
CA LEU A 56 4.12 -1.30 -20.79
C LEU A 56 2.89 -0.91 -19.96
N LEU A 57 2.76 -1.46 -18.75
CA LEU A 57 1.65 -1.19 -17.84
C LEU A 57 1.81 0.10 -17.04
N SER A 58 3.03 0.67 -16.98
CA SER A 58 3.35 1.87 -16.20
C SER A 58 2.50 3.10 -16.56
N MET A 59 2.02 3.18 -17.80
CA MET A 59 1.14 4.26 -18.29
C MET A 59 -0.35 4.01 -18.04
N SER A 60 -0.71 2.86 -17.47
CA SER A 60 -2.09 2.48 -17.19
C SER A 60 -2.41 2.58 -15.69
N LYS A 61 -3.69 2.72 -15.34
CA LYS A 61 -4.18 2.64 -13.95
C LYS A 61 -3.93 1.29 -13.26
N ILE A 62 -3.36 0.31 -13.98
CA ILE A 62 -3.06 -1.02 -13.45
C ILE A 62 -1.69 -1.05 -12.75
N SER A 63 -0.82 -0.08 -13.00
CA SER A 63 0.52 -0.03 -12.40
C SER A 63 0.50 -0.04 -10.87
N ASP A 64 -0.56 0.50 -10.26
CA ASP A 64 -0.78 0.50 -8.81
C ASP A 64 -1.01 -0.90 -8.20
N TYR A 65 -1.33 -1.90 -9.04
CA TYR A 65 -1.59 -3.28 -8.62
C TYR A 65 -0.42 -4.23 -8.92
N VAL A 66 0.72 -3.71 -9.39
CA VAL A 66 1.85 -4.52 -9.87
C VAL A 66 3.02 -4.46 -8.91
N LEU A 67 3.39 -5.62 -8.36
CA LEU A 67 4.66 -5.83 -7.67
C LEU A 67 5.64 -6.51 -8.63
N SER A 68 6.87 -6.02 -8.74
CA SER A 68 7.88 -6.59 -9.65
C SER A 68 9.17 -6.96 -8.96
N ASN A 69 9.97 -7.79 -9.65
CA ASN A 69 11.32 -8.18 -9.23
C ASN A 69 12.30 -7.00 -9.03
N GLU A 70 11.91 -5.76 -9.38
CA GLU A 70 12.71 -4.56 -9.10
C GLU A 70 12.87 -4.30 -7.59
N LEU A 71 11.88 -4.68 -6.77
CA LEU A 71 12.00 -4.54 -5.31
C LEU A 71 13.19 -5.36 -4.77
N VAL A 72 13.37 -6.57 -5.32
CA VAL A 72 14.50 -7.44 -4.98
C VAL A 72 15.82 -6.79 -5.43
N SER A 73 15.88 -6.27 -6.65
CA SER A 73 17.06 -5.55 -7.13
C SER A 73 17.41 -4.32 -6.26
N MET A 74 16.41 -3.57 -5.80
CA MET A 74 16.63 -2.45 -4.88
C MET A 74 17.13 -2.92 -3.52
N ALA A 75 16.54 -3.99 -2.95
CA ALA A 75 17.02 -4.57 -1.69
C ALA A 75 18.49 -5.01 -1.79
N LEU A 76 18.86 -5.71 -2.86
CA LEU A 76 20.24 -6.13 -3.10
C LEU A 76 21.19 -4.93 -3.24
N ALA A 77 20.77 -3.86 -3.92
CA ALA A 77 21.56 -2.65 -4.05
C ALA A 77 21.79 -1.97 -2.69
N MET A 78 20.75 -1.86 -1.86
CA MET A 78 20.86 -1.29 -0.50
C MET A 78 21.83 -2.09 0.37
N VAL A 79 21.75 -3.42 0.36
CA VAL A 79 22.67 -4.30 1.12
C VAL A 79 24.10 -4.28 0.56
N ALA A 80 24.25 -4.11 -0.77
CA ALA A 80 25.56 -3.97 -1.39
C ALA A 80 26.25 -2.65 -1.02
N GLU A 81 25.48 -1.58 -0.77
CA GLU A 81 25.99 -0.29 -0.31
C GLU A 81 26.36 -0.33 1.18
N ASP A 82 25.50 -0.89 2.02
CA ASP A 82 25.77 -1.10 3.44
C ASP A 82 25.18 -2.43 3.93
N ARG A 83 26.06 -3.33 4.38
CA ARG A 83 25.67 -4.66 4.86
C ARG A 83 24.78 -4.62 6.10
N GLN A 84 24.87 -3.56 6.91
CA GLN A 84 24.04 -3.42 8.11
C GLN A 84 22.55 -3.21 7.77
N ILE A 85 22.24 -2.77 6.54
CA ILE A 85 20.86 -2.63 6.06
C ILE A 85 20.16 -3.99 5.91
N ASN A 86 20.91 -5.08 5.73
CA ASN A 86 20.32 -6.41 5.66
C ASN A 86 19.53 -6.75 6.93
N ASP A 87 20.11 -6.48 8.10
CA ASP A 87 19.48 -6.75 9.39
C ASP A 87 18.19 -5.91 9.56
N VAL A 88 18.21 -4.66 9.10
CA VAL A 88 17.03 -3.77 9.13
C VAL A 88 15.92 -4.27 8.22
N LEU A 89 16.26 -4.71 7.01
CA LEU A 89 15.29 -5.27 6.06
C LEU A 89 14.73 -6.60 6.54
N GLU A 90 15.57 -7.46 7.13
CA GLU A 90 15.14 -8.72 7.72
C GLU A 90 14.14 -8.48 8.85
N GLU A 91 14.37 -7.51 9.73
CA GLU A 91 13.41 -7.15 10.79
C GLU A 91 12.09 -6.61 10.22
N LEU A 92 12.15 -5.66 9.27
CA LEU A 92 10.93 -5.06 8.69
C LEU A 92 10.08 -6.02 7.87
N PHE A 93 10.66 -7.13 7.37
CA PHE A 93 9.95 -8.17 6.63
C PHE A 93 9.66 -9.43 7.45
N ALA A 94 10.13 -9.48 8.70
CA ALA A 94 9.82 -10.57 9.61
C ALA A 94 8.34 -10.50 10.04
N GLU A 95 7.79 -11.65 10.44
CA GLU A 95 6.45 -11.71 11.03
C GLU A 95 6.40 -11.14 12.46
N GLU A 96 7.55 -11.13 13.13
CA GLU A 96 7.76 -10.68 14.50
C GLU A 96 8.69 -9.45 14.50
N GLY A 97 8.49 -8.53 15.45
CA GLY A 97 9.30 -7.33 15.60
C GLY A 97 8.62 -6.07 15.07
N ASN A 98 9.42 -5.10 14.65
CA ASN A 98 8.93 -3.83 14.15
C ASN A 98 8.51 -3.93 12.68
N GLU A 99 7.29 -3.50 12.37
CA GLU A 99 6.77 -3.40 11.00
C GLU A 99 6.28 -1.98 10.70
N MET A 100 6.06 -1.71 9.41
CA MET A 100 5.56 -0.41 8.96
C MET A 100 4.02 -0.40 8.96
N HIS A 101 3.42 0.57 9.65
CA HIS A 101 1.99 0.75 9.70
C HIS A 101 1.55 2.12 9.18
N ILE A 102 0.33 2.18 8.67
CA ILE A 102 -0.40 3.42 8.43
C ILE A 102 -1.40 3.60 9.58
N ARG A 103 -1.22 4.67 10.35
CA ARG A 103 -2.02 4.98 11.53
C ARG A 103 -2.88 6.22 11.27
N ARG A 104 -4.11 6.23 11.79
CA ARG A 104 -5.02 7.37 11.70
C ARG A 104 -4.53 8.52 12.57
N ALA A 105 -4.78 9.76 12.14
CA ALA A 105 -4.32 10.95 12.87
C ALA A 105 -4.93 11.12 14.26
N ASP A 106 -6.15 10.63 14.49
CA ASP A 106 -6.85 10.67 15.79
C ASP A 106 -6.09 9.99 16.95
N LEU A 107 -5.12 9.12 16.65
CA LEU A 107 -4.24 8.52 17.65
C LEU A 107 -3.20 9.49 18.24
N TYR A 108 -2.90 10.59 17.54
CA TYR A 108 -1.81 11.52 17.88
C TYR A 108 -2.28 12.96 18.10
N LEU A 109 -3.39 13.38 17.49
CA LEU A 109 -3.80 14.78 17.46
C LEU A 109 -5.32 14.95 17.45
N GLN A 110 -5.74 16.18 17.76
CA GLN A 110 -7.14 16.60 17.66
C GLN A 110 -7.40 17.28 16.30
N ASP A 111 -8.67 17.33 15.89
CA ASP A 111 -9.01 17.94 14.60
C ASP A 111 -8.66 19.43 14.55
N GLY A 112 -7.97 19.84 13.49
CA GLY A 112 -7.51 21.22 13.30
C GLY A 112 -6.36 21.65 14.22
N GLU A 113 -5.72 20.71 14.94
CA GLU A 113 -4.61 21.02 15.83
C GLU A 113 -3.37 21.47 15.04
N GLU A 114 -2.67 22.49 15.53
CA GLU A 114 -1.45 23.02 14.92
C GLU A 114 -0.18 22.48 15.59
N LEU A 115 0.44 21.49 14.95
CA LEU A 115 1.63 20.80 15.45
C LEU A 115 2.71 20.73 14.37
N SER A 116 3.95 20.76 14.81
CA SER A 116 5.10 20.38 14.02
C SER A 116 5.23 18.85 13.93
N PHE A 117 5.96 18.37 12.93
CA PHE A 117 6.20 16.93 12.78
C PHE A 117 6.92 16.33 13.99
N TYR A 118 7.83 17.08 14.64
CA TYR A 118 8.46 16.62 15.87
C TYR A 118 7.51 16.52 17.06
N GLU A 119 6.55 17.45 17.19
CA GLU A 119 5.53 17.36 18.24
C GLU A 119 4.67 16.09 18.05
N VAL A 120 4.31 15.75 16.81
CA VAL A 120 3.63 14.48 16.50
C VAL A 120 4.51 13.28 16.84
N LEU A 121 5.78 13.31 16.45
CA LEU A 121 6.75 12.24 16.74
C LEU A 121 6.88 12.00 18.25
N LEU A 122 6.93 13.07 19.06
CA LEU A 122 6.98 12.97 20.53
C LEU A 122 5.73 12.29 21.12
N ARG A 123 4.54 12.55 20.56
CA ARG A 123 3.31 11.88 20.98
C ARG A 123 3.29 10.41 20.58
N ALA A 124 3.71 10.10 19.36
CA ALA A 124 3.83 8.71 18.90
C ALA A 124 4.82 7.90 19.74
N ARG A 125 5.91 8.52 20.21
CA ARG A 125 6.87 7.88 21.13
C ARG A 125 6.24 7.43 22.44
N GLN A 126 5.21 8.12 22.95
CA GLN A 126 4.48 7.69 24.16
C GLN A 126 3.75 6.35 23.93
N ARG A 127 3.49 6.01 22.67
CA ARG A 127 2.87 4.77 22.22
C ARG A 127 3.90 3.73 21.75
N ARG A 128 5.21 4.00 21.95
CA ARG A 128 6.35 3.21 21.43
C ARG A 128 6.42 3.15 19.91
N GLU A 129 5.86 4.14 19.22
CA GLU A 129 5.87 4.21 17.76
C GLU A 129 6.89 5.24 17.27
N ILE A 130 7.41 5.04 16.06
CA ILE A 130 8.31 5.97 15.38
C ILE A 130 7.61 6.48 14.12
N VAL A 131 7.12 7.71 14.16
CA VAL A 131 6.55 8.36 12.96
C VAL A 131 7.69 8.71 12.00
N ILE A 132 7.64 8.15 10.80
CA ILE A 132 8.63 8.37 9.74
C ILE A 132 8.09 9.24 8.60
N GLY A 133 6.77 9.44 8.53
CA GLY A 133 6.13 10.24 7.49
C GLY A 133 4.64 10.42 7.69
N TYR A 134 3.99 11.02 6.71
CA TYR A 134 2.54 11.22 6.69
C TYR A 134 2.01 11.26 5.25
N ARG A 135 0.71 11.07 5.09
CA ARG A 135 -0.03 11.38 3.87
C ARG A 135 -1.20 12.28 4.26
N LEU A 136 -1.30 13.43 3.60
CA LEU A 136 -2.44 14.32 3.80
C LEU A 136 -3.70 13.72 3.16
N ALA A 137 -4.87 14.09 3.68
CA ALA A 137 -6.16 13.61 3.19
C ALA A 137 -6.33 13.77 1.67
N ASN A 138 -5.86 14.89 1.12
CA ASN A 138 -5.95 15.24 -0.30
C ASN A 138 -4.68 14.90 -1.11
N ALA A 139 -3.71 14.20 -0.53
CA ALA A 139 -2.48 13.81 -1.20
C ALA A 139 -2.54 12.36 -1.68
N GLU A 140 -2.16 12.12 -2.93
CA GLU A 140 -2.07 10.76 -3.48
C GLU A 140 -0.90 9.96 -2.87
N LYS A 141 0.19 10.65 -2.51
CA LYS A 141 1.43 10.02 -2.05
C LYS A 141 1.79 10.43 -0.63
N ALA A 142 2.33 9.47 0.12
CA ALA A 142 2.94 9.74 1.43
C ALA A 142 4.28 10.47 1.25
N VAL A 143 4.60 11.33 2.21
CA VAL A 143 5.89 11.99 2.36
C VAL A 143 6.64 11.31 3.50
N ILE A 144 7.67 10.54 3.15
CA ILE A 144 8.59 9.93 4.12
C ILE A 144 9.74 10.91 4.38
N ASN A 145 10.10 11.06 5.65
CA ASN A 145 11.11 12.00 6.13
C ASN A 145 10.86 13.45 5.64
N PRO A 146 9.75 14.09 6.06
CA PRO A 146 9.37 15.41 5.57
C PRO A 146 10.42 16.48 5.90
N PRO A 147 10.65 17.46 5.01
CA PRO A 147 11.46 18.64 5.33
C PRO A 147 10.73 19.54 6.34
N GLY A 148 11.45 20.47 6.97
CA GLY A 148 10.83 21.48 7.84
C GLY A 148 10.14 20.90 9.08
N LYS A 149 10.72 19.87 9.73
CA LYS A 149 10.07 19.13 10.84
C LYS A 149 9.67 19.96 12.06
N ASN A 150 10.22 21.17 12.21
CA ASN A 150 9.89 22.13 13.27
C ASN A 150 8.73 23.07 12.89
N GLU A 151 8.36 23.15 11.62
CA GLU A 151 7.31 24.04 11.14
C GLU A 151 5.95 23.50 11.57
N LYS A 152 5.15 24.36 12.21
CA LYS A 152 3.80 23.99 12.62
C LYS A 152 2.90 23.94 11.40
N ARG A 153 2.06 22.90 11.39
CA ARG A 153 1.04 22.67 10.38
C ARG A 153 -0.26 22.36 11.08
N ARG A 154 -1.36 22.81 10.48
CA ARG A 154 -2.71 22.39 10.83
C ARG A 154 -2.99 21.00 10.26
N TRP A 155 -3.31 20.06 11.13
CA TRP A 155 -3.61 18.68 10.75
C TRP A 155 -5.12 18.43 10.72
N SER A 156 -5.53 17.46 9.92
CA SER A 156 -6.90 16.94 9.86
C SER A 156 -6.95 15.50 10.37
N LEU A 157 -8.09 15.08 10.91
CA LEU A 157 -8.32 13.66 11.25
C LEU A 157 -8.36 12.72 10.03
N GLU A 158 -8.50 13.26 8.82
CA GLU A 158 -8.41 12.50 7.56
C GLU A 158 -6.96 12.26 7.12
N ASP A 159 -6.00 12.95 7.73
CA ASP A 159 -4.58 12.67 7.51
C ASP A 159 -4.20 11.31 8.13
N VAL A 160 -3.16 10.70 7.59
CA VAL A 160 -2.60 9.46 8.14
C VAL A 160 -1.10 9.58 8.34
N PHE A 161 -0.58 8.92 9.36
CA PHE A 161 0.84 8.86 9.68
C PHE A 161 1.42 7.51 9.31
N VAL A 162 2.63 7.52 8.77
CA VAL A 162 3.42 6.31 8.52
C VAL A 162 4.33 6.12 9.71
N VAL A 163 4.23 4.96 10.36
CA VAL A 163 4.98 4.66 11.59
C VAL A 163 5.68 3.32 11.49
N ILE A 164 6.77 3.18 12.23
CA ILE A 164 7.38 1.90 12.58
C ILE A 164 6.96 1.57 14.00
N ALA A 165 6.39 0.39 14.22
CA ALA A 165 5.92 -0.07 15.51
C ALA A 165 5.95 -1.60 15.59
N GLU A 166 5.99 -2.13 16.80
CA GLU A 166 5.74 -3.56 17.02
C GLU A 166 4.27 -3.91 16.75
N LYS A 167 4.06 -5.13 16.28
CA LYS A 167 2.72 -5.72 16.06
C LYS A 167 1.94 -5.78 17.37
N GLU A 168 0.67 -5.36 17.33
CA GLU A 168 -0.28 -5.45 18.46
C GLU A 168 -0.68 -6.89 18.81
#